data_AF-A0A1E7PXC5-F1
#
_entry.id   AF-A0A1E7PXC5-F1
#
_cell.length_a   1.000
_cell.length_b   1.000
_cell.length_c   1.000
_cell.angle_alpha   90.00
_cell.angle_beta   90.00
_cell.angle_gamma   90.00
#
_symmetry.space_group_name_H-M   'P 1'
#
loop_
_entity.id
_entity.type
_entity.pdbx_description
1 polymer ?
#
loop_
_entity_poly.entity_id
_entity_poly.type
_entity_poly.pdbx_seq_one_letter_code
_entity_poly.pdbx_strand_id
1 'polypeptide(L)'
;MLAQILITILQIVSMFYLTIVLLRFLLQLARADFYNPISQFAVKITNPLLRPMRRFVPGWGGIDGAALVLAVLIQALTLFLILVALNQGVPAINPVTLLAWSVLAVLNLIVKIYFWSVIAVVIVSWVAPGSHHPAIQLVAQITEPVMRPVRKLMPSVGGLDLSPIIVFLILNVLTVVIQHMAMSIGLASIGVAL
;
A
#
# COMPACT_ATOMS: atom_id res chain seq x y z
N MET A 1 -27.40 9.96 -7.07
CA MET A 1 -27.60 8.79 -6.19
C MET A 1 -26.96 7.52 -6.75
N LEU A 2 -27.39 6.98 -7.89
CA LEU A 2 -26.81 5.75 -8.47
C LEU A 2 -25.31 5.85 -8.79
N ALA A 3 -24.85 6.93 -9.41
CA ALA A 3 -23.43 7.14 -9.70
C ALA A 3 -22.55 7.16 -8.44
N GLN A 4 -23.06 7.75 -7.34
CA GLN A 4 -22.34 7.77 -6.06
C GLN A 4 -22.20 6.38 -5.47
N ILE A 5 -23.26 5.56 -5.52
CA ILE A 5 -23.22 4.17 -5.06
C ILE A 5 -22.17 3.38 -5.86
N LEU A 6 -22.15 3.55 -7.19
CA LEU A 6 -21.17 2.90 -8.06
C LEU A 6 -19.73 3.31 -7.71
N ILE A 7 -19.48 4.62 -7.53
CA ILE A 7 -18.15 5.15 -7.16
C ILE A 7 -17.70 4.55 -5.83
N THR A 8 -18.58 4.52 -4.82
CA THR A 8 -18.26 3.94 -3.50
C THR A 8 -17.92 2.45 -3.61
N ILE A 9 -18.69 1.68 -4.38
CA ILE A 9 -18.42 0.25 -4.60
C ILE A 9 -17.06 0.07 -5.28
N LEU A 10 -16.79 0.84 -6.35
CA LEU A 10 -15.51 0.81 -7.06
C LEU A 10 -14.34 1.12 -6.12
N GLN A 11 -14.49 2.14 -5.27
CA GLN A 11 -13.47 2.51 -4.28
C GLN A 11 -13.22 1.40 -3.27
N ILE A 12 -14.27 0.82 -2.67
CA ILE A 12 -14.13 -0.24 -1.66
C ILE A 12 -13.47 -1.48 -2.27
N VAL A 13 -13.96 -1.95 -3.41
CA VAL A 13 -13.43 -3.15 -4.08
C VAL A 13 -11.98 -2.93 -4.49
N SER A 14 -11.67 -1.77 -5.09
CA SER A 14 -10.31 -1.45 -5.52
C SER A 14 -9.37 -1.29 -4.32
N MET A 15 -9.79 -0.61 -3.26
CA MET A 15 -9.00 -0.43 -2.04
C MET A 15 -8.64 -1.77 -1.41
N PHE A 16 -9.63 -2.68 -1.29
CA PHE A 16 -9.40 -4.00 -0.74
C PHE A 16 -8.42 -4.81 -1.62
N TYR A 17 -8.64 -4.84 -2.93
CA TYR A 17 -7.79 -5.58 -3.85
C TYR A 17 -6.36 -5.02 -3.91
N LEU A 18 -6.22 -3.70 -4.02
CA LEU A 18 -4.92 -3.01 -4.03
C LEU A 18 -4.16 -3.24 -2.73
N THR A 19 -4.85 -3.22 -1.59
CA THR A 19 -4.22 -3.56 -0.31
C THR A 19 -3.65 -4.97 -0.33
N ILE A 20 -4.36 -5.96 -0.89
CA ILE A 20 -3.84 -7.34 -1.01
C ILE A 20 -2.65 -7.42 -1.98
N VAL A 21 -2.71 -6.74 -3.13
CA VAL A 21 -1.59 -6.69 -4.10
C VAL A 21 -0.35 -6.08 -3.45
N LEU A 22 -0.51 -4.97 -2.74
CA LEU A 22 0.58 -4.27 -2.08
C LEU A 22 1.09 -5.02 -0.86
N LEU A 23 0.22 -5.62 -0.03
CA LEU A 23 0.65 -6.50 1.05
C LEU A 23 1.51 -7.63 0.52
N ARG A 24 1.09 -8.27 -0.57
CA ARG A 24 1.87 -9.34 -1.22
C ARG A 24 3.22 -8.84 -1.73
N PHE A 25 3.29 -7.64 -2.31
CA PHE A 25 4.54 -6.99 -2.69
C PHE A 25 5.44 -6.71 -1.47
N LEU A 26 4.90 -6.12 -0.41
CA LEU A 26 5.62 -5.75 0.81
C LEU A 26 6.12 -6.98 1.58
N LEU A 27 5.32 -8.04 1.63
CA LEU A 27 5.72 -9.34 2.19
C LEU A 27 6.95 -9.90 1.45
N GLN A 28 6.94 -9.85 0.12
CA GLN A 28 8.08 -10.31 -0.67
C GLN A 28 9.30 -9.39 -0.48
N LEU A 29 9.09 -8.07 -0.43
CA LEU A 29 10.15 -7.09 -0.18
C LEU A 29 10.81 -7.30 1.18
N ALA A 30 10.01 -7.57 2.21
CA ALA A 30 10.47 -7.89 3.56
C ALA A 30 11.06 -9.30 3.71
N ARG A 31 10.97 -10.13 2.65
CA ARG A 31 11.29 -11.57 2.69
C ARG A 31 10.56 -12.29 3.83
N ALA A 32 9.29 -11.93 4.02
CA ALA A 32 8.40 -12.51 5.02
C ALA A 32 8.14 -14.00 4.73
N ASP A 33 7.73 -14.72 5.78
CA ASP A 33 7.51 -16.16 5.70
C ASP A 33 6.38 -16.51 4.71
N PHE A 34 6.72 -17.33 3.71
CA PHE A 34 5.80 -17.79 2.68
C PHE A 34 4.84 -18.88 3.18
N TYR A 35 5.21 -19.61 4.23
CA TYR A 35 4.36 -20.65 4.82
C TYR A 35 3.22 -20.08 5.66
N ASN A 36 3.25 -18.80 5.97
CA ASN A 36 2.19 -18.13 6.69
C ASN A 36 0.86 -18.12 5.89
N PRO A 37 -0.29 -18.47 6.51
CA PRO A 37 -1.58 -18.54 5.80
C PRO A 37 -2.01 -17.23 5.14
N ILE A 38 -1.70 -16.07 5.74
CA ILE A 38 -2.04 -14.76 5.16
C ILE A 38 -1.14 -14.46 3.94
N SER A 39 0.12 -14.86 3.99
CA SER A 39 1.04 -14.75 2.86
C SER A 39 0.54 -15.59 1.67
N GLN A 40 0.16 -16.84 1.93
CA GLN A 40 -0.42 -17.74 0.92
C GLN A 40 -1.74 -17.20 0.35
N PHE A 41 -2.60 -16.65 1.21
CA PHE A 41 -3.85 -16.01 0.79
C PHE A 41 -3.58 -14.86 -0.18
N ALA A 42 -2.68 -13.94 0.17
CA ALA A 42 -2.35 -12.79 -0.65
C ALA A 42 -1.76 -13.23 -2.00
N VAL A 43 -0.89 -14.23 -2.01
CA VAL A 43 -0.32 -14.83 -3.23
C VAL A 43 -1.40 -15.51 -4.08
N LYS A 44 -2.33 -16.27 -3.48
CA LYS A 44 -3.38 -16.98 -4.19
C LYS A 44 -4.35 -16.04 -4.89
N ILE A 45 -4.74 -14.94 -4.24
CA ILE A 45 -5.65 -13.93 -4.82
C ILE A 45 -5.00 -13.13 -5.94
N THR A 46 -3.73 -12.81 -5.80
CA THR A 46 -3.03 -11.89 -6.72
C THR A 46 -2.42 -12.61 -7.92
N ASN A 47 -2.02 -13.87 -7.76
CA ASN A 47 -1.34 -14.65 -8.80
C ASN A 47 -2.07 -14.72 -10.16
N PRO A 48 -3.42 -14.89 -10.23
CA PRO A 48 -4.12 -14.96 -11.50
C PRO A 48 -3.85 -13.73 -12.41
N LEU A 49 -3.83 -12.52 -11.83
CA LEU A 49 -3.53 -11.29 -12.57
C LEU A 49 -2.03 -11.04 -12.74
N LEU A 50 -1.19 -11.51 -11.79
CA LEU A 50 0.25 -11.31 -11.85
C LEU A 50 0.99 -12.24 -12.81
N ARG A 51 0.52 -13.48 -13.00
CA ARG A 51 1.14 -14.44 -13.92
C ARG A 51 1.30 -13.91 -15.35
N PRO A 52 0.27 -13.30 -15.99
CA PRO A 52 0.45 -12.69 -17.30
C PRO A 52 1.37 -11.46 -17.22
N MET A 53 1.26 -10.65 -16.17
CA MET A 53 2.07 -9.43 -16.00
C MET A 53 3.58 -9.72 -15.94
N ARG A 54 3.96 -10.80 -15.25
CA ARG A 54 5.36 -11.23 -15.12
C ARG A 54 6.04 -11.60 -16.44
N ARG A 55 5.26 -11.83 -17.50
CA ARG A 55 5.81 -12.04 -18.84
C ARG A 55 6.38 -10.75 -19.42
N PHE A 56 5.83 -9.60 -19.04
CA PHE A 56 6.26 -8.28 -19.52
C PHE A 56 7.22 -7.59 -18.56
N VAL A 57 7.03 -7.77 -17.25
CA VAL A 57 7.83 -7.13 -16.21
C VAL A 57 8.47 -8.21 -15.33
N PRO A 58 9.73 -8.59 -15.57
CA PRO A 58 10.41 -9.57 -14.73
C PRO A 58 10.67 -8.98 -13.33
N GLY A 59 10.75 -9.85 -12.33
CA GLY A 59 11.19 -9.45 -10.98
C GLY A 59 12.71 -9.25 -10.96
N TRP A 60 13.19 -8.23 -10.24
CA TRP A 60 14.63 -7.94 -10.12
C TRP A 60 15.06 -8.00 -8.65
N GLY A 61 16.05 -8.83 -8.33
CA GLY A 61 16.74 -8.80 -7.03
C GLY A 61 15.87 -9.13 -5.80
N GLY A 62 14.74 -9.81 -6.00
CA GLY A 62 13.75 -10.10 -4.96
C GLY A 62 12.56 -9.14 -4.91
N ILE A 63 12.58 -8.05 -5.69
CA ILE A 63 11.48 -7.10 -5.84
C ILE A 63 10.52 -7.59 -6.93
N ASP A 64 9.23 -7.67 -6.62
CA ASP A 64 8.20 -8.01 -7.61
C ASP A 64 7.70 -6.77 -8.35
N GLY A 65 8.43 -6.37 -9.39
CA GLY A 65 8.05 -5.23 -10.24
C GLY A 65 6.68 -5.39 -10.90
N ALA A 66 6.28 -6.63 -11.23
CA ALA A 66 4.97 -6.92 -11.79
C ALA A 66 3.83 -6.60 -10.81
N ALA A 67 4.06 -6.73 -9.49
CA ALA A 67 3.07 -6.37 -8.48
C ALA A 67 2.84 -4.86 -8.38
N LEU A 68 3.90 -4.06 -8.47
CA LEU A 68 3.77 -2.59 -8.49
C LEU A 68 3.08 -2.12 -9.77
N VAL A 69 3.45 -2.68 -10.92
CA VAL A 69 2.80 -2.36 -12.19
C VAL A 69 1.32 -2.76 -12.16
N LEU A 70 0.99 -3.93 -11.61
CA LEU A 70 -0.40 -4.34 -11.40
C LEU A 70 -1.17 -3.34 -10.54
N ALA A 71 -0.59 -2.92 -9.41
CA ALA A 71 -1.22 -1.95 -8.52
C ALA A 71 -1.51 -0.63 -9.23
N VAL A 72 -0.54 -0.11 -9.99
CA VAL A 72 -0.70 1.14 -10.76
C VAL A 72 -1.77 0.99 -11.85
N LEU A 73 -1.78 -0.11 -12.59
CA LEU A 73 -2.77 -0.34 -13.66
C LEU A 73 -4.19 -0.48 -13.10
N ILE A 74 -4.36 -1.18 -11.98
CA ILE A 74 -5.66 -1.29 -11.30
C ILE A 74 -6.10 0.07 -10.79
N GLN A 75 -5.22 0.82 -10.14
CA GLN A 75 -5.54 2.16 -9.67
C GLN A 75 -5.90 3.10 -10.83
N ALA A 76 -5.21 2.99 -11.98
CA ALA A 76 -5.52 3.77 -13.18
C ALA A 76 -6.90 3.42 -13.74
N LEU A 77 -7.23 2.13 -13.81
CA LEU A 77 -8.54 1.66 -14.22
C LEU A 77 -9.63 2.17 -13.28
N THR A 78 -9.44 2.07 -11.97
CA THR A 78 -10.38 2.56 -10.96
C THR A 78 -10.61 4.06 -11.10
N LEU A 79 -9.55 4.85 -11.21
CA LEU A 79 -9.65 6.31 -11.40
C LEU A 79 -10.36 6.65 -12.71
N PHE A 80 -10.04 5.95 -13.80
CA PHE A 80 -10.71 6.16 -15.08
C PHE A 80 -12.22 5.89 -14.97
N LEU A 81 -12.62 4.78 -14.36
CA LEU A 81 -14.04 4.43 -14.18
C LEU A 81 -14.76 5.43 -13.27
N ILE A 82 -14.10 5.93 -12.22
CA ILE A 82 -14.65 6.99 -11.36
C ILE A 82 -14.85 8.27 -12.17
N LEU A 83 -13.87 8.68 -12.98
CA LEU A 83 -13.99 9.88 -13.82
C LEU A 83 -15.10 9.72 -14.86
N VAL A 84 -15.26 8.54 -15.45
CA VAL A 84 -16.39 8.26 -16.37
C VAL A 84 -17.73 8.43 -15.65
N ALA A 85 -17.84 7.90 -14.43
CA ALA A 85 -19.06 8.02 -13.62
C ALA A 85 -19.35 9.47 -13.20
N LEU A 86 -18.32 10.27 -12.89
CA LEU A 86 -18.46 11.68 -12.51
C LEU A 86 -18.80 12.58 -13.71
N ASN A 87 -18.18 12.36 -14.86
CA ASN A 87 -18.37 13.17 -16.07
C ASN A 87 -19.56 12.73 -16.92
N GLN A 88 -20.27 11.64 -16.52
CA GLN A 88 -21.34 11.01 -17.29
C GLN A 88 -20.93 10.68 -18.74
N GLY A 89 -19.66 10.31 -18.94
CA GLY A 89 -19.07 10.11 -20.27
C GLY A 89 -17.56 9.90 -20.19
N VAL A 90 -16.94 9.55 -21.32
CA VAL A 90 -15.49 9.32 -21.36
C VAL A 90 -14.75 10.66 -21.19
N PRO A 91 -13.96 10.84 -20.12
CA PRO A 91 -13.25 12.09 -19.89
C PRO A 91 -12.09 12.25 -20.89
N ALA A 92 -11.89 13.46 -21.39
CA ALA A 92 -10.71 13.82 -22.17
C ALA A 92 -9.50 14.06 -21.24
N ILE A 93 -9.01 12.98 -20.63
CA ILE A 93 -7.85 13.01 -19.75
C ILE A 93 -6.59 12.50 -20.46
N ASN A 94 -5.47 13.17 -20.24
CA ASN A 94 -4.18 12.69 -20.73
C ASN A 94 -3.81 11.37 -20.01
N PRO A 95 -3.49 10.27 -20.73
CA PRO A 95 -3.10 9.01 -20.10
C PRO A 95 -1.92 9.14 -19.13
N VAL A 96 -0.99 10.07 -19.39
CA VAL A 96 0.17 10.33 -18.52
C VAL A 96 -0.26 10.92 -17.18
N THR A 97 -1.25 11.83 -17.15
CA THR A 97 -1.75 12.40 -15.88
C THR A 97 -2.50 11.36 -15.08
N LEU A 98 -3.28 10.50 -15.74
CA LEU A 98 -3.95 9.37 -15.09
C LEU A 98 -2.93 8.44 -14.43
N LEU A 99 -1.89 8.04 -15.16
CA LEU A 99 -0.82 7.18 -14.61
C LEU A 99 -0.07 7.85 -13.45
N ALA A 100 0.23 9.14 -13.55
CA ALA A 100 0.88 9.88 -12.47
C ALA A 100 0.03 9.89 -11.20
N TRP A 101 -1.28 10.12 -11.33
CA TRP A 101 -2.23 10.03 -10.21
C TRP A 101 -2.27 8.64 -9.60
N SER A 102 -2.26 7.60 -10.42
CA SER A 102 -2.26 6.21 -9.95
C SER A 102 -1.00 5.86 -9.17
N VAL A 103 0.16 6.33 -9.62
CA VAL A 103 1.43 6.12 -8.90
C VAL A 103 1.38 6.80 -7.53
N LEU A 104 0.94 8.06 -7.45
CA LEU A 104 0.85 8.76 -6.16
C LEU A 104 -0.15 8.10 -5.21
N ALA A 105 -1.29 7.64 -5.71
CA ALA A 105 -2.28 6.92 -4.90
C ALA A 105 -1.74 5.57 -4.38
N VAL A 106 -1.02 4.82 -5.22
CA VAL A 106 -0.36 3.57 -4.80
C VAL A 106 0.73 3.84 -3.76
N LEU A 107 1.55 4.88 -3.94
CA LEU A 107 2.57 5.28 -2.96
C LEU A 107 1.94 5.68 -1.63
N ASN A 108 0.85 6.45 -1.66
CA ASN A 108 0.12 6.84 -0.46
C ASN A 108 -0.45 5.60 0.27
N LEU A 109 -0.97 4.63 -0.48
CA LEU A 109 -1.47 3.38 0.10
C LEU A 109 -0.35 2.55 0.74
N ILE A 110 0.85 2.50 0.15
CA ILE A 110 2.02 1.86 0.77
C ILE A 110 2.34 2.53 2.12
N VAL A 111 2.39 3.87 2.15
CA VAL A 111 2.64 4.62 3.39
C VAL A 111 1.57 4.33 4.45
N LYS A 112 0.29 4.29 4.07
CA LYS A 112 -0.82 3.92 4.96
C LYS A 112 -0.67 2.49 5.50
N ILE A 113 -0.30 1.52 4.66
CA ILE A 113 -0.08 0.13 5.09
C ILE A 113 1.02 0.09 6.15
N TYR A 114 2.14 0.77 5.93
CA TYR A 114 3.21 0.86 6.92
C TYR A 114 2.77 1.55 8.21
N PHE A 115 2.06 2.67 8.11
CA PHE A 115 1.56 3.41 9.26
C PHE A 115 0.71 2.53 10.17
N TRP A 116 -0.29 1.85 9.60
CA TRP A 116 -1.16 0.94 10.35
C TRP A 116 -0.43 -0.31 10.84
N SER A 117 0.55 -0.82 10.10
CA SER A 117 1.37 -1.96 10.53
C SER A 117 2.22 -1.61 11.74
N VAL A 118 2.83 -0.42 11.78
CA VAL A 118 3.63 0.04 12.93
C VAL A 118 2.74 0.25 14.15
N ILE A 119 1.54 0.83 13.99
CA ILE A 119 0.55 0.90 15.08
C ILE A 119 0.24 -0.50 15.62
N ALA A 120 -0.01 -1.47 14.73
CA ALA A 120 -0.31 -2.84 15.13
C ALA A 120 0.85 -3.48 15.92
N VAL A 121 2.12 -3.27 15.53
CA VAL A 121 3.29 -3.73 16.31
C VAL A 121 3.30 -3.11 17.72
N VAL A 122 3.09 -1.80 17.82
CA VAL A 122 3.09 -1.09 19.11
C VAL A 122 1.98 -1.62 20.02
N ILE A 123 0.76 -1.76 19.51
CA ILE A 123 -0.37 -2.29 20.27
C ILE A 123 -0.07 -3.73 20.74
N VAL A 124 0.41 -4.58 19.84
CA VAL A 124 0.75 -5.97 20.19
C VAL A 124 1.83 -6.05 21.25
N SER A 125 2.81 -5.14 21.25
CA SER A 125 3.88 -5.11 22.24
C SER A 125 3.39 -4.92 23.68
N TRP A 126 2.23 -4.26 23.86
CA TRP A 126 1.61 -4.06 25.17
C TRP A 126 0.58 -5.13 25.50
N VAL A 127 -0.21 -5.53 24.51
CA VAL A 127 -1.36 -6.41 24.72
C VAL A 127 -0.96 -7.89 24.76
N ALA A 128 0.01 -8.31 23.93
CA ALA A 128 0.38 -9.71 23.78
C ALA A 128 1.88 -9.88 23.44
N PRO A 129 2.80 -9.45 24.32
CA PRO A 129 4.23 -9.61 24.10
C PRO A 129 4.61 -11.09 23.95
N GLY A 130 5.43 -11.43 22.96
CA GLY A 130 5.87 -12.81 22.71
C GLY A 130 4.84 -13.72 22.04
N SER A 131 3.73 -13.18 21.52
CA SER A 131 2.73 -13.97 20.80
C SER A 131 3.27 -14.56 19.50
N HIS A 132 2.88 -15.81 19.22
CA HIS A 132 3.27 -16.56 18.01
C HIS A 132 2.14 -16.60 16.96
N HIS A 133 1.13 -15.73 17.08
CA HIS A 133 0.02 -15.71 16.13
C HIS A 133 0.51 -15.34 14.70
N PRO A 134 0.08 -16.04 13.64
CA PRO A 134 0.57 -15.83 12.28
C PRO A 134 0.47 -14.37 11.80
N ALA A 135 -0.62 -13.68 12.13
CA ALA A 135 -0.80 -12.27 11.75
C ALA A 135 0.21 -11.34 12.45
N ILE A 136 0.51 -11.60 13.72
CA ILE A 136 1.45 -10.78 14.51
C ILE A 136 2.86 -10.91 13.92
N GLN A 137 3.26 -12.13 13.58
CA GLN A 137 4.55 -12.40 12.96
C GLN A 137 4.71 -11.68 11.63
N LEU A 138 3.67 -11.70 10.77
CA LEU A 138 3.74 -10.99 9.48
C LEU A 138 3.83 -9.48 9.64
N VAL A 139 3.04 -8.89 10.54
CA VAL A 139 3.08 -7.44 10.77
C VAL A 139 4.47 -7.02 11.27
N ALA A 140 5.08 -7.79 12.16
CA ALA A 140 6.47 -7.57 12.58
C ALA A 140 7.46 -7.71 11.41
N GLN A 141 7.33 -8.75 10.58
CA GLN A 141 8.20 -8.98 9.42
C GLN A 141 8.09 -7.85 8.38
N ILE A 142 6.88 -7.40 8.04
CA ILE A 142 6.65 -6.33 7.07
C ILE A 142 7.26 -5.01 7.55
N THR A 143 7.18 -4.72 8.85
CA THR A 143 7.67 -3.45 9.42
C THR A 143 9.18 -3.44 9.66
N GLU A 144 9.82 -4.59 9.86
CA GLU A 144 11.24 -4.70 10.19
C GLU A 144 12.19 -3.97 9.21
N PRO A 145 12.00 -4.00 7.87
CA PRO A 145 12.85 -3.24 6.95
C PRO A 145 12.87 -1.73 7.19
N VAL A 146 11.76 -1.17 7.69
CA VAL A 146 11.63 0.26 8.00
C VAL A 146 12.04 0.56 9.44
N MET A 147 11.72 -0.33 10.38
CA MET A 147 11.99 -0.18 11.80
C MET A 147 13.48 -0.42 12.14
N ARG A 148 14.12 -1.42 11.53
CA ARG A 148 15.50 -1.83 11.86
C ARG A 148 16.54 -0.73 11.66
N PRO A 149 16.55 0.05 10.55
CA PRO A 149 17.49 1.15 10.39
C PRO A 149 17.31 2.22 11.46
N VAL A 150 16.07 2.55 11.82
CA VAL A 150 15.77 3.55 12.85
C VAL A 150 16.20 3.07 14.23
N ARG A 151 15.92 1.80 14.57
CA ARG A 151 16.34 1.18 15.84
C ARG A 151 17.86 1.14 16.02
N LYS A 152 18.63 1.07 14.93
CA LYS A 152 20.10 1.15 14.98
C LYS A 152 20.62 2.54 15.33
N LEU A 153 19.89 3.60 14.96
CA LEU A 153 20.28 4.99 15.23
C LEU A 153 19.86 5.43 16.64
N MET A 154 18.73 4.93 17.13
CA MET A 154 18.22 5.22 18.46
C MET A 154 17.89 3.91 19.20
N PRO A 155 18.85 3.34 19.95
CA PRO A 155 18.60 2.15 20.75
C PRO A 155 17.52 2.40 21.81
N SER A 156 16.92 1.32 22.31
CA SER A 156 15.85 1.38 23.31
C SER A 156 16.31 2.08 24.60
N VAL A 157 15.47 2.97 25.12
CA VAL A 157 15.71 3.68 26.39
C VAL A 157 14.79 3.06 27.44
N GLY A 158 15.36 2.54 28.52
CA GLY A 158 14.58 1.92 29.61
C GLY A 158 13.77 0.69 29.18
N GLY A 159 14.21 -0.04 28.15
CA GLY A 159 13.51 -1.23 27.64
C GLY A 159 12.34 -0.92 26.70
N LEU A 160 12.02 0.35 26.45
CA LEU A 160 11.01 0.77 25.48
C LEU A 160 11.66 1.07 24.12
N ASP A 161 11.09 0.51 23.06
CA ASP A 161 11.49 0.81 21.68
C ASP A 161 10.86 2.13 21.23
N LEU A 162 11.66 3.19 21.15
CA LEU A 162 11.24 4.52 20.69
C LEU A 162 11.30 4.67 19.15
N SER A 163 11.81 3.67 18.42
CA SER A 163 11.86 3.71 16.96
C SER A 163 10.49 3.91 16.27
N PRO A 164 9.34 3.43 16.79
CA PRO A 164 8.04 3.71 16.18
C PRO A 164 7.74 5.20 16.04
N ILE A 165 8.16 6.03 17.01
CA ILE A 165 7.90 7.48 17.01
C ILE A 165 8.57 8.13 15.80
N ILE A 166 9.84 7.81 15.55
CA ILE A 166 10.58 8.35 14.40
C ILE A 166 10.04 7.80 13.09
N VAL A 167 9.67 6.51 13.04
CA VAL A 167 9.03 5.95 11.85
C VAL A 167 7.70 6.64 11.56
N PHE A 168 6.87 6.93 12.57
CA PHE A 168 5.65 7.72 12.38
C PHE A 168 5.96 9.11 11.84
N LEU A 169 6.99 9.80 12.35
CA LEU A 169 7.39 11.10 11.83
C LEU A 169 7.76 11.03 10.35
N ILE A 170 8.59 10.04 9.95
CA ILE A 170 8.99 9.84 8.56
C ILE A 170 7.77 9.55 7.68
N LEU A 171 6.88 8.63 8.10
CA LEU A 171 5.68 8.28 7.34
C LEU A 171 4.71 9.47 7.19
N ASN A 172 4.58 10.32 8.23
CA ASN A 172 3.79 11.54 8.14
C ASN A 172 4.39 12.53 7.14
N VAL A 173 5.71 12.74 7.17
CA VAL A 173 6.39 13.60 6.19
C VAL A 173 6.18 13.08 4.76
N LEU A 174 6.33 11.77 4.54
CA LEU A 174 6.06 11.14 3.25
C LEU A 174 4.61 11.37 2.79
N THR A 175 3.65 11.23 3.70
CA THR A 175 2.22 11.49 3.42
C THR A 175 2.01 12.94 2.97
N VAL A 176 2.59 13.90 3.69
CA VAL A 176 2.52 15.33 3.35
C VAL A 176 3.14 15.60 1.98
N VAL A 177 4.33 15.05 1.70
CA VAL A 177 5.00 15.22 0.41
C VAL A 177 4.15 14.66 -0.73
N ILE A 178 3.61 13.43 -0.58
CA ILE A 178 2.77 12.79 -1.59
C ILE A 178 1.50 13.62 -1.84
N GLN A 179 0.86 14.13 -0.78
CA GLN A 179 -0.32 14.99 -0.90
C GLN A 179 -0.01 16.29 -1.63
N HIS A 180 1.12 16.94 -1.34
CA HIS A 180 1.56 18.15 -2.06
C HIS A 180 1.83 17.88 -3.53
N MET A 181 2.52 16.78 -3.86
CA MET A 181 2.73 16.36 -5.24
C MET A 181 1.39 16.11 -5.95
N ALA A 182 0.44 15.44 -5.29
CA ALA A 182 -0.88 15.17 -5.85
C ALA A 182 -1.69 16.45 -6.10
N MET A 183 -1.64 17.41 -5.18
CA MET A 183 -2.26 18.73 -5.38
C MET A 183 -1.65 19.46 -6.58
N SER A 184 -0.31 19.42 -6.72
CA SER A 184 0.38 20.12 -7.81
C SER A 184 0.01 19.60 -9.22
N ILE A 185 -0.43 18.34 -9.33
CA ILE A 185 -0.86 17.73 -10.59
C ILE A 185 -2.37 17.58 -10.72
N GLY A 186 -3.16 18.27 -9.87
CA GLY A 186 -4.62 18.34 -9.99
C GLY A 186 -5.39 17.09 -9.54
N LEU A 187 -4.77 16.18 -8.79
CA LEU A 187 -5.47 15.00 -8.27
C LEU A 187 -6.46 15.36 -7.16
N ALA A 188 -6.07 16.30 -6.29
CA ALA A 188 -6.86 16.70 -5.12
C ALA A 188 -8.19 17.38 -5.48
N SER A 189 -8.28 18.01 -6.66
CA SER A 189 -9.49 18.72 -7.12
C SER A 189 -10.65 17.78 -7.51
N ILE A 190 -10.41 16.48 -7.59
CA ILE A 190 -11.39 15.47 -8.07
C ILE A 190 -12.21 14.89 -6.91
N GLY A 191 -11.86 15.23 -5.66
CA GLY A 191 -12.55 14.70 -4.48
C GLY A 191 -12.36 13.19 -4.27
N VAL A 192 -11.41 12.57 -4.98
CA VAL A 192 -11.02 11.18 -4.73
C VAL A 192 -10.05 11.19 -3.56
N ALA A 193 -10.47 10.61 -2.43
CA ALA A 193 -9.61 10.49 -1.26
C ALA A 193 -8.36 9.66 -1.59
N LEU A 194 -7.19 10.27 -1.39
CA LEU A 194 -5.89 9.60 -1.39
C LEU A 194 -5.72 8.78 -0.13
#